data_AF-W4L3I4-F1
#
_entry.id   AF-W4L3I4-F1
#
_cell.length_a   1.000
_cell.length_b   1.000
_cell.length_c   1.000
_cell.angle_alpha   90.00
_cell.angle_beta   90.00
_cell.angle_gamma   90.00
#
_symmetry.space_group_name_H-M   'P 1'
#
loop_
_entity.id
_entity.type
_entity.pdbx_description
1 polymer ?
#
loop_
_entity_poly.entity_id
_entity_poly.type
_entity_poly.pdbx_seq_one_letter_code
_entity_poly.pdbx_strand_id
1 'polypeptide(L)'
;MATLSLRMRDDLKQKAQQLAKEQGVSLNGFINATVAATVAQQETLKFFGDRLRDVDQDTLHKRVLKFMRQTRSGEEPSLEEIERAMR
;
A
#
# COMPACT_ATOMS: atom_id res chain seq x y z
N MET A 1 -17.81 -7.50 10.69
CA MET A 1 -16.70 -8.47 10.47
C MET A 1 -17.29 -9.76 9.96
N ALA A 2 -16.68 -10.36 8.93
CA ALA A 2 -17.03 -11.69 8.47
C ALA A 2 -16.11 -12.74 9.10
N THR A 3 -16.62 -13.92 9.42
CA THR A 3 -15.84 -15.03 9.98
C THR A 3 -15.71 -16.12 8.92
N LEU A 4 -14.48 -16.53 8.62
CA LEU A 4 -14.18 -17.60 7.69
C LEU A 4 -13.36 -18.68 8.39
N SER A 5 -13.78 -19.94 8.25
CA SER A 5 -12.95 -21.08 8.65
C SER A 5 -12.00 -21.43 7.50
N LEU A 6 -10.70 -21.29 7.72
CA LEU A 6 -9.67 -21.57 6.72
C LEU A 6 -8.92 -22.85 7.09
N ARG A 7 -8.76 -23.76 6.13
CA ARG A 7 -7.80 -24.87 6.22
C ARG A 7 -6.49 -24.45 5.59
N MET A 8 -5.40 -24.66 6.31
CA MET A 8 -4.03 -24.38 5.85
C MET A 8 -3.15 -25.57 6.16
N ARG A 9 -2.09 -25.75 5.37
CA ARG A 9 -1.05 -26.74 5.67
C ARG A 9 -0.39 -26.40 7.01
N ASP A 10 0.02 -27.41 7.74
CA ASP A 10 0.61 -27.22 9.08
C ASP A 10 1.92 -26.42 9.03
N ASP A 11 2.76 -26.66 8.02
CA ASP A 11 4.01 -25.92 7.84
C ASP A 11 3.76 -24.43 7.56
N LEU A 12 2.73 -24.12 6.76
CA LEU A 12 2.35 -22.76 6.45
C LEU A 12 1.79 -22.05 7.67
N LYS A 13 0.98 -22.75 8.48
CA LYS A 13 0.47 -22.24 9.76
C LYS A 13 1.61 -21.84 10.69
N GLN A 14 2.59 -22.72 10.86
CA GLN A 14 3.75 -22.47 11.73
C GLN A 14 4.54 -21.24 11.27
N LYS A 15 4.82 -21.14 9.95
CA LYS A 15 5.53 -19.98 9.38
C LYS A 15 4.74 -18.69 9.55
N ALA A 16 3.43 -18.70 9.29
CA ALA A 16 2.58 -17.53 9.49
C ALA A 16 2.51 -17.10 10.96
N GLN A 17 2.47 -18.05 11.90
CA GLN A 17 2.52 -17.75 13.33
C GLN A 17 3.85 -17.12 13.74
N GLN A 18 4.97 -17.62 13.22
CA GLN A 18 6.29 -17.06 13.48
C GLN A 18 6.39 -15.61 12.97
N LEU A 19 5.98 -15.37 11.72
CA LEU A 19 5.97 -14.03 11.13
C LEU A 19 5.04 -13.07 11.88
N ALA A 20 3.86 -13.54 12.30
CA ALA A 20 2.95 -12.73 13.11
C ALA A 20 3.58 -12.32 14.44
N LYS A 21 4.29 -13.25 15.10
CA LYS A 21 5.02 -12.99 16.35
C LYS A 21 6.14 -11.97 16.16
N GLU A 22 6.92 -12.09 15.09
CA GLU A 22 8.00 -11.15 14.74
C GLU A 22 7.47 -9.74 14.50
N GLN A 23 6.27 -9.62 13.92
CA GLN A 23 5.58 -8.35 13.69
C GLN A 23 4.76 -7.85 14.89
N GLY A 24 4.74 -8.58 16.00
CA GLY A 24 3.99 -8.21 17.22
C GLY A 24 2.47 -8.23 17.06
N VAL A 25 1.93 -9.01 16.11
CA VAL A 25 0.49 -9.09 15.82
C VAL A 25 -0.05 -10.51 16.02
N SER A 26 -1.37 -10.64 16.18
CA SER A 26 -2.02 -11.95 16.21
C SER A 26 -1.99 -12.62 14.82
N LEU A 27 -2.07 -13.95 14.78
CA LEU A 27 -2.14 -14.69 13.51
C LEU A 27 -3.31 -14.23 12.63
N ASN A 28 -4.49 -13.98 13.22
CA ASN A 28 -5.64 -13.45 12.49
C ASN A 28 -5.39 -12.04 11.95
N GLY A 29 -4.75 -11.18 12.75
CA GLY A 29 -4.35 -9.84 12.31
C GLY A 29 -3.38 -9.90 11.14
N PHE A 30 -2.37 -10.76 11.23
CA PHE A 30 -1.38 -11.00 10.19
C PHE A 30 -2.02 -11.51 8.89
N ILE A 31 -2.92 -12.50 8.97
CA ILE A 31 -3.63 -13.04 7.81
C ILE A 31 -4.48 -11.96 7.15
N ASN A 32 -5.25 -11.20 7.92
CA ASN A 32 -6.11 -10.14 7.38
C ASN A 32 -5.29 -9.04 6.69
N ALA A 33 -4.21 -8.58 7.32
CA ALA A 33 -3.31 -7.58 6.73
C ALA A 33 -2.67 -8.09 5.43
N THR A 34 -2.24 -9.36 5.42
CA THR A 34 -1.63 -9.99 4.25
C THR A 34 -2.64 -10.10 3.10
N VAL A 35 -3.86 -10.58 3.37
CA VAL A 35 -4.92 -10.66 2.37
C VAL A 35 -5.26 -9.28 1.82
N ALA A 36 -5.40 -8.27 2.68
CA ALA A 36 -5.64 -6.89 2.26
C ALA A 36 -4.52 -6.36 1.36
N ALA A 37 -3.26 -6.61 1.72
CA ALA A 37 -2.10 -6.22 0.90
C ALA A 37 -2.11 -6.92 -0.46
N THR A 38 -2.42 -8.21 -0.52
CA THR A 38 -2.54 -8.96 -1.78
C THR A 38 -3.66 -8.42 -2.67
N VAL A 39 -4.83 -8.11 -2.09
CA VAL A 39 -5.95 -7.51 -2.83
C VAL A 39 -5.54 -6.16 -3.40
N ALA A 40 -5.00 -5.27 -2.57
CA ALA A 40 -4.55 -3.95 -3.00
C ALA A 40 -3.48 -4.03 -4.11
N GLN A 41 -2.54 -4.98 -4.01
CA GLN A 41 -1.55 -5.22 -5.05
C GLN A 41 -2.21 -5.65 -6.37
N GLN A 42 -3.13 -6.60 -6.33
CA GLN A 42 -3.84 -7.06 -7.54
C GLN A 42 -4.66 -5.95 -8.19
N GLU A 43 -5.39 -5.17 -7.40
CA GLU A 43 -6.17 -4.03 -7.88
C GLU A 43 -5.27 -2.95 -8.47
N THR A 44 -4.12 -2.69 -7.84
CA THR A 44 -3.11 -1.74 -8.34
C THR A 44 -2.55 -2.19 -9.69
N LEU A 45 -2.17 -3.47 -9.81
CA LEU A 45 -1.66 -4.03 -11.06
C LEU A 45 -2.72 -3.99 -12.16
N LYS A 46 -3.98 -4.30 -11.84
CA LYS A 46 -5.09 -4.18 -12.79
C LYS A 46 -5.30 -2.74 -13.23
N PHE A 47 -5.36 -1.80 -12.28
CA PHE A 47 -5.50 -0.38 -12.58
C PHE A 47 -4.39 0.11 -13.51
N PHE A 48 -3.12 -0.20 -13.22
CA PHE A 48 -2.03 0.18 -14.10
C PHE A 48 -2.08 -0.55 -15.44
N GLY A 49 -2.41 -1.84 -15.47
CA GLY A 49 -2.56 -2.60 -16.70
C GLY A 49 -3.64 -2.03 -17.63
N ASP A 50 -4.77 -1.59 -17.08
CA ASP A 50 -5.85 -0.94 -17.83
C ASP A 50 -5.46 0.49 -18.24
N ARG A 51 -4.81 1.25 -17.34
CA ARG A 51 -4.42 2.64 -17.57
C ARG A 51 -3.30 2.77 -18.60
N LEU A 52 -2.39 1.80 -18.67
CA LEU A 52 -1.18 1.84 -19.49
C LEU A 52 -1.33 1.08 -20.81
N ARG A 53 -2.45 0.39 -21.04
CA ARG A 53 -2.68 -0.47 -22.22
C ARG A 53 -2.51 0.28 -23.55
N ASP A 54 -3.00 1.52 -23.60
CA ASP A 54 -3.02 2.35 -24.81
C ASP A 54 -2.18 3.62 -24.65
N VAL A 55 -1.30 3.67 -23.65
CA VAL A 55 -0.48 4.84 -23.38
C VAL A 55 0.87 4.70 -24.05
N ASP A 56 1.20 5.67 -24.90
CA ASP A 56 2.53 5.85 -25.46
C ASP A 56 3.57 6.00 -24.32
N GLN A 57 4.52 5.06 -24.26
CA GLN A 57 5.52 4.98 -23.21
C GLN A 57 6.40 6.23 -23.14
N ASP A 58 6.70 6.86 -24.27
CA ASP A 58 7.52 8.08 -24.32
C ASP A 58 6.77 9.27 -23.69
N THR A 59 5.48 9.39 -23.98
CA THR A 59 4.62 10.41 -23.37
C THR A 59 4.44 10.18 -21.87
N LEU A 60 4.27 8.93 -21.45
CA LEU A 60 4.20 8.58 -20.02
C LEU A 60 5.49 8.92 -19.28
N HIS A 61 6.64 8.53 -19.85
CA HIS A 61 7.95 8.80 -19.29
C HIS A 61 8.16 10.30 -19.08
N LYS A 62 7.88 11.11 -20.12
CA LYS A 62 7.97 12.59 -20.04
C LYS A 62 7.06 13.14 -18.93
N ARG A 63 5.86 12.57 -18.76
CA ARG A 63 4.91 13.01 -17.73
C ARG A 63 5.39 12.64 -16.31
N VAL A 64 5.92 11.45 -16.12
CA VAL A 64 6.50 11.01 -14.83
C VAL A 64 7.71 11.86 -14.46
N LEU A 65 8.64 12.08 -15.40
CA LEU A 65 9.79 12.97 -15.16
C LEU A 65 9.36 14.40 -14.84
N LYS A 66 8.32 14.91 -15.50
CA LYS A 66 7.76 16.24 -15.20
C LYS A 66 7.17 16.30 -13.79
N PHE A 67 6.44 15.26 -13.36
CA PHE A 67 5.90 15.15 -12.00
C PHE A 67 7.01 15.06 -10.95
N MET A 68 8.02 14.19 -11.16
CA MET A 68 9.14 14.04 -10.24
C MET A 68 10.01 15.31 -10.15
N ARG A 69 10.16 16.06 -11.24
CA ARG A 69 10.82 17.38 -11.23
C ARG A 69 10.06 18.45 -10.46
N GLN A 70 8.77 18.24 -10.20
CA GLN A 70 7.91 19.18 -9.46
C GLN A 70 7.88 18.94 -7.95
N THR A 71 8.86 18.24 -7.38
CA THR A 71 9.16 18.39 -5.95
C THR A 71 9.77 19.78 -5.73
N ARG A 72 8.96 20.83 -5.83
CA ARG A 72 9.24 22.07 -5.12
C ARG A 72 9.23 21.68 -3.64
N SER A 73 10.33 21.89 -2.92
CA SER A 73 10.21 22.04 -1.48
C SER A 73 9.11 23.08 -1.25
N GLY A 74 8.00 22.66 -0.64
CA GLY A 74 7.14 23.63 0.01
C GLY A 74 7.97 24.33 1.07
N GLU A 75 7.69 25.59 1.33
CA GLU A 75 8.16 26.19 2.58
C GLU A 75 7.57 25.37 3.73
N GLU A 76 8.38 25.05 4.74
CA GLU A 76 7.84 24.47 5.95
C GLU A 76 6.82 25.45 6.53
N PRO A 77 5.59 25.00 6.85
CA PRO A 77 4.57 25.89 7.38
C PRO A 77 5.07 26.51 8.68
N SER A 78 4.84 27.81 8.82
CA SER A 78 5.14 28.53 10.05
C SER A 78 4.31 27.98 11.22
N LEU A 79 4.80 28.15 12.44
CA LEU A 79 4.09 27.70 13.65
C LEU A 79 2.66 28.25 13.73
N GLU A 80 2.43 29.47 13.26
CA GLU A 80 1.09 30.09 13.22
C GLU A 80 0.13 29.39 12.25
N GLU A 81 0.64 28.89 11.12
CA GLU A 81 -0.16 28.15 10.14
C GLU A 81 -0.54 26.76 10.67
N ILE A 82 0.37 26.12 11.41
CA ILE A 82 0.11 24.85 12.10
C ILE A 82 -0.97 25.05 13.19
N GLU A 83 -0.84 26.10 14.00
CA GLU A 83 -1.80 26.39 15.08
C GLU A 83 -3.22 26.72 14.56
N ARG A 84 -3.35 27.38 13.40
CA ARG A 84 -4.66 27.62 12.78
C ARG A 84 -5.32 26.37 12.24
N ALA A 85 -4.54 25.42 11.71
CA ALA A 85 -5.07 24.18 11.16
C ALA A 85 -5.50 23.17 12.24
N MET A 86 -5.04 23.36 13.49
CA MET A 86 -5.39 22.52 14.65
C MET A 86 -6.65 22.99 15.41
N ARG A 87 -7.22 24.14 15.06
CA ARG A 87 -8.51 24.64 15.60
C ARG A 87 -9.68 24.23 14.72
#